data_AF-A0A0S7ZUQ5-F1
#
_entry.id   AF-A0A0S7ZUQ5-F1
#
_cell.length_a   1.000
_cell.length_b   1.000
_cell.length_c   1.000
_cell.angle_alpha   90.00
_cell.angle_beta   90.00
_cell.angle_gamma   90.00
#
_symmetry.space_group_name_H-M   'P 1'
#
loop_
_entity.id
_entity.type
_entity.pdbx_description
1 polymer ?
#
loop_
_entity_poly.entity_id
_entity_poly.type
_entity_poly.pdbx_seq_one_letter_code
_entity_poly.pdbx_strand_id
1 'polypeptide(L)' 'MMYFALSVLVLALLLFFPISKLIWVMSVRRLQRRLKTTLEEKELQGQLVRARFIAVLVSLIFSFL' A
#
# COMPACT_ATOMS: atom_id res chain seq x y z
N MET A 1 -17.76 20.33 -9.44
CA MET A 1 -17.26 18.96 -9.71
C MET A 1 -15.78 18.88 -10.03
N MET A 2 -15.21 19.75 -10.87
CA MET A 2 -13.77 19.74 -11.19
C MET A 2 -12.87 19.81 -9.94
N TYR A 3 -13.11 20.77 -9.05
CA TYR A 3 -12.32 20.94 -7.82
C TYR A 3 -12.40 19.73 -6.88
N PHE A 4 -13.57 19.10 -6.79
CA PHE A 4 -13.77 17.89 -6.01
C PHE A 4 -12.94 16.72 -6.57
N ALA A 5 -13.01 16.46 -7.87
CA ALA A 5 -12.20 15.40 -8.48
C ALA A 5 -10.69 15.64 -8.31
N LEU A 6 -10.26 16.91 -8.38
CA LEU A 6 -8.86 17.29 -8.20
C LEU A 6 -8.40 17.09 -6.74
N SER A 7 -9.23 17.45 -5.75
CA SER A 7 -8.93 17.18 -4.34
C SER A 7 -8.88 15.69 -4.03
N VAL A 8 -9.78 14.89 -4.61
CA VAL A 8 -9.77 13.41 -4.46
C VAL A 8 -8.48 12.82 -5.02
N LEU A 9 -8.05 13.26 -6.21
CA LEU A 9 -6.79 12.78 -6.81
C LEU A 9 -5.56 13.15 -5.97
N VAL A 10 -5.49 14.39 -5.48
CA VAL A 10 -4.38 14.84 -4.62
C VAL A 10 -4.34 14.02 -3.33
N LEU A 11 -5.50 13.82 -2.69
CA LEU A 11 -5.60 13.03 -1.48
C LEU A 11 -5.20 11.56 -1.71
N ALA A 12 -5.62 10.97 -2.83
CA ALA A 12 -5.28 9.59 -3.18
C ALA A 12 -3.77 9.40 -3.37
N LEU A 13 -3.10 10.35 -4.03
CA LEU A 13 -1.65 10.34 -4.19
C LEU A 13 -0.92 10.49 -2.86
N LEU A 14 -1.42 11.37 -1.98
CA LEU A 14 -0.83 11.60 -0.67
C LEU A 14 -0.98 10.37 0.24
N LEU A 15 -2.13 9.70 0.20
CA LEU A 15 -2.43 8.50 0.96
C LEU A 15 -1.74 7.24 0.42
N PHE A 16 -1.45 7.18 -0.87
CA PHE A 16 -0.81 6.01 -1.50
C PHE A 16 0.50 5.63 -0.82
N PHE A 17 1.37 6.60 -0.54
CA PHE A 17 2.66 6.35 0.09
C PHE A 17 2.57 5.72 1.49
N PRO A 18 1.88 6.33 2.48
CA PRO A 18 1.77 5.75 3.82
C PRO A 18 1.00 4.42 3.80
N ILE A 19 -0.04 4.29 2.97
CA ILE A 19 -0.80 3.04 2.87
C ILE A 19 0.06 1.91 2.29
N SER A 20 0.82 2.16 1.22
CA SER A 20 1.70 1.11 0.66
C SER A 20 2.76 0.67 1.65
N LYS A 21 3.31 1.61 2.44
CA LYS A 21 4.28 1.31 3.48
C LYS A 21 3.66 0.48 4.60
N LEU A 22 2.48 0.85 5.09
CA LEU A 22 1.77 0.10 6.13
C LEU A 22 1.47 -1.33 5.69
N ILE A 23 0.87 -1.51 4.51
CA ILE A 23 0.53 -2.83 3.98
C ILE A 23 1.80 -3.68 3.78
N TRP A 24 2.86 -3.10 3.24
CA TRP A 24 4.13 -3.80 3.04
C TRP A 24 4.76 -4.25 4.35
N VAL A 25 4.91 -3.34 5.34
CA VAL A 25 5.47 -3.67 6.66
C VAL A 25 4.64 -4.76 7.34
N MET A 26 3.32 -4.64 7.31
CA MET A 26 2.41 -5.64 7.88
C MET A 26 2.56 -7.00 7.21
N SER A 27 2.61 -7.04 5.87
CA SER A 27 2.78 -8.28 5.10
C SER A 27 4.11 -8.96 5.39
N VAL A 28 5.21 -8.19 5.34
CA VAL A 28 6.56 -8.70 5.62
C VAL A 28 6.69 -9.21 7.05
N ARG A 29 6.23 -8.44 8.05
CA ARG A 29 6.27 -8.87 9.47
C ARG A 29 5.43 -10.13 9.70
N ARG A 30 4.25 -10.22 9.09
CA ARG A 30 3.39 -11.41 9.18
C ARG A 30 4.10 -12.64 8.60
N LEU A 31 4.77 -12.48 7.48
CA LEU A 31 5.45 -13.57 6.79
C LEU A 31 6.73 -14.02 7.53
N GLN A 32 7.54 -13.06 8.01
CA GLN A 32 8.71 -13.32 8.85
C GLN A 32 8.33 -14.09 10.12
N ARG A 33 7.23 -13.71 10.80
CA ARG A 33 6.74 -14.44 11.98
C ARG A 33 6.31 -15.86 11.68
N ARG A 34 5.72 -16.11 10.50
CA ARG A 34 5.28 -17.45 10.09
C ARG A 34 6.43 -18.37 9.73
N LEU A 35 7.41 -17.85 9.01
CA LEU A 35 8.53 -18.65 8.51
C LEU A 35 9.68 -18.75 9.52
N LYS A 36 9.75 -17.87 10.54
CA LYS A 36 10.89 -17.74 11.47
C LYS A 36 12.25 -17.52 10.77
N THR A 37 12.23 -17.06 9.52
CA THR A 37 13.41 -16.79 8.70
C THR A 37 13.28 -15.43 8.00
N THR A 38 14.43 -14.86 7.61
CA THR A 38 14.50 -13.66 6.77
C THR A 38 14.07 -13.98 5.35
N LEU A 39 13.24 -13.11 4.76
CA LEU A 39 12.78 -13.26 3.39
C LEU A 39 13.89 -12.92 2.41
N GLU A 40 13.94 -13.67 1.31
CA GLU A 40 14.82 -13.37 0.20
C GLU A 40 14.37 -12.07 -0.49
N GLU A 41 15.30 -11.33 -1.10
CA GLU A 41 15.01 -10.03 -1.73
C GLU A 41 13.91 -10.11 -2.79
N LYS A 42 13.86 -11.21 -3.54
CA LYS A 42 12.83 -11.47 -4.56
C LYS A 42 11.43 -11.58 -3.93
N GLU A 43 11.31 -12.20 -2.76
CA GLU A 43 10.06 -12.30 -2.03
C GLU A 43 9.64 -10.94 -1.47
N LEU A 44 10.59 -10.16 -0.94
CA LEU A 44 10.34 -8.79 -0.46
C LEU A 44 9.82 -7.88 -1.58
N GLN A 45 10.40 -7.97 -2.78
CA GLN A 45 9.91 -7.23 -3.95
C GLN A 45 8.51 -7.67 -4.35
N GLY A 46 8.24 -8.98 -4.39
CA GLY A 46 6.91 -9.51 -4.67
C GLY A 46 5.85 -9.01 -3.68
N GLN A 47 6.20 -8.95 -2.38
CA GLN A 47 5.33 -8.39 -1.35
C GLN A 47 5.12 -6.88 -1.50
N LEU A 48 6.15 -6.15 -1.93
CA LEU A 48 6.07 -4.70 -2.16
C LEU A 48 5.14 -4.37 -3.33
N VAL A 49 5.21 -5.11 -4.44
CA VAL A 49 4.30 -4.95 -5.57
C VAL A 49 2.84 -5.21 -5.16
N ARG A 50 2.61 -6.29 -4.40
CA ARG A 50 1.26 -6.61 -3.87
C ARG A 50 0.76 -5.52 -2.93
N ALA A 51 1.61 -5.01 -2.04
CA ALA A 51 1.24 -3.94 -1.12
C ALA A 51 0.89 -2.64 -1.85
N ARG A 52 1.64 -2.29 -2.91
CA ARG A 52 1.32 -1.14 -3.77
C ARG A 52 -0.02 -1.33 -4.48
N PHE A 53 -0.29 -2.51 -5.04
CA PHE A 53 -1.56 -2.78 -5.70
C PHE A 53 -2.76 -2.56 -4.77
N ILE A 54 -2.69 -3.11 -3.55
CA ILE A 54 -3.74 -2.92 -2.54
C ILE A 54 -3.82 -1.45 -2.12
N ALA A 55 -2.68 -0.77 -1.97
CA ALA A 55 -2.64 0.63 -1.59
C ALA A 55 -3.33 1.56 -2.60
N VAL A 56 -3.26 1.28 -3.91
CA VAL A 56 -4.01 2.03 -4.92
C VAL A 56 -5.52 1.96 -4.63
N LEU A 57 -6.06 0.75 -4.45
CA LEU A 57 -7.48 0.54 -4.20
C LEU A 57 -7.94 1.24 -2.91
N VAL A 58 -7.19 1.06 -1.83
CA VAL A 58 -7.53 1.67 -0.53
C VAL A 58 -7.46 3.19 -0.61
N SER A 59 -6.43 3.75 -1.24
CA SER A 59 -6.27 5.20 -1.35
C SER A 59 -7.39 5.84 -2.16
N LEU A 60 -7.84 5.18 -3.24
CA LEU A 60 -8.97 5.66 -4.05
C LEU A 60 -10.28 5.64 -3.26
N ILE A 61 -10.55 4.55 -2.54
CA ILE A 61 -11.78 4.42 -1.73
C ILE A 61 -11.80 5.49 -0.63
N PHE A 62 -10.71 5.65 0.11
CA PHE A 62 -10.63 6.65 1.19
C PHE A 62 -10.71 8.07 0.69
N SER A 63 -10.17 8.35 -0.50
CA SER A 63 -10.20 9.71 -1.03
C SER A 63 -11.56 10.11 -1.58
N PHE A 64 -12.41 9.13 -1.92
CA PHE A 64 -13.75 9.36 -2.44
C PHE A 64 -14.81 9.48 -1.33
N LEU A 65 -14.48 9.10 -0.09
CA LEU A 65 -15.34 9.15 1.09
C LEU A 65 -15.41 10.58 1.66
#